data_AF-A0A9R0QYZ3-F1
#
_entry.id   AF-A0A9R0QYZ3-F1
#
_cell.length_a   1.000
_cell.length_b   1.000
_cell.length_c   1.000
_cell.angle_alpha   90.00
_cell.angle_beta   90.00
_cell.angle_gamma   90.00
#
_symmetry.space_group_name_H-M   'P 1'
#
loop_
_entity.id
_entity.type
_entity.pdbx_description
1 polymer ?
#
loop_
_entity_poly.entity_id
_entity_poly.type
_entity_poly.pdbx_seq_one_letter_code
_entity_poly.pdbx_strand_id
1 'polypeptide(L)' 'MRTEPVHWARAFFPYGSNCESVDNNLCESFNNAIIESRFYPIISQQEMIRKKVYARIQEQRRKIMIGGEKKGKLPKERN' A
#
# COMPACT_ATOMS: atom_id res chain seq x y z
N MET A 1 -19.12 -5.41 -1.80
CA MET A 1 -18.93 -4.14 -2.53
C MET A 1 -18.44 -4.48 -3.93
N ARG A 2 -19.19 -4.12 -4.98
CA ARG A 2 -18.64 -4.05 -6.33
C ARG A 2 -18.01 -2.67 -6.47
N THR A 3 -16.69 -2.58 -6.41
CA THR A 3 -15.98 -1.32 -6.64
C THR A 3 -15.81 -1.11 -8.13
N GLU A 4 -16.34 -0.02 -8.68
CA GLU A 4 -16.22 0.28 -10.11
C GLU A 4 -14.75 0.54 -10.50
N PRO A 5 -14.22 -0.11 -11.56
CA PRO A 5 -12.82 -0.01 -11.98
C PRO A 5 -12.29 1.41 -12.15
N VAL A 6 -13.17 2.34 -12.54
CA VAL A 6 -12.84 3.75 -12.77
C VAL A 6 -12.19 4.43 -11.56
N HIS A 7 -12.43 3.94 -10.34
CA HIS A 7 -11.93 4.55 -9.10
C HIS A 7 -10.59 3.97 -8.60
N TRP A 8 -10.14 2.83 -9.13
CA TRP A 8 -8.99 2.11 -8.57
C TRP A 8 -8.07 1.47 -9.62
N ALA A 9 -8.53 1.29 -10.85
CA ALA A 9 -7.72 0.78 -11.94
C ALA A 9 -7.13 1.94 -12.76
N ARG A 10 -5.80 2.00 -12.79
CA ARG A 10 -5.02 3.03 -13.50
C ARG A 10 -5.43 3.22 -14.96
N ALA A 11 -5.90 2.16 -15.63
CA ALA A 11 -6.32 2.18 -17.03
C ALA A 11 -7.48 3.15 -17.33
N PHE A 12 -8.25 3.56 -16.31
CA PHE A 12 -9.39 4.46 -16.46
C PHE A 12 -9.10 5.90 -16.00
N PHE A 13 -7.89 6.18 -15.54
CA PHE A 13 -7.56 7.50 -15.04
C PHE A 13 -7.25 8.48 -16.20
N PRO A 14 -7.65 9.76 -16.11
CA PRO A 14 -7.34 10.76 -17.13
C PRO A 14 -5.83 10.96 -17.32
N TYR A 15 -5.41 11.35 -18.52
CA TYR A 15 -4.02 11.72 -18.75
C TYR A 15 -3.60 12.88 -17.84
N GLY A 16 -2.46 12.76 -17.16
CA GLY A 16 -1.97 13.76 -16.21
C GLY A 16 -2.47 13.61 -14.77
N SER A 17 -3.29 12.61 -14.46
CA SER A 17 -3.67 12.27 -13.07
C SER A 17 -2.56 11.55 -12.28
N ASN A 18 -1.33 11.55 -12.81
CA ASN A 18 -0.16 10.99 -12.14
C ASN A 18 0.34 12.04 -11.15
N CYS A 19 0.24 11.76 -9.86
CA CYS A 19 0.85 12.60 -8.84
C CYS A 19 2.20 11.99 -8.50
N GLU A 20 3.29 12.64 -8.93
CA GLU A 20 4.66 12.16 -8.70
C GLU A 20 4.91 11.84 -7.21
N SER A 21 4.38 12.66 -6.30
CA SER A 21 4.50 12.41 -4.86
C SER A 21 3.80 11.12 -4.41
N VAL A 22 2.61 10.81 -4.95
CA VAL A 22 1.87 9.59 -4.58
C VAL A 22 2.49 8.35 -5.24
N ASP A 23 2.81 8.45 -6.53
CA ASP A 23 3.39 7.36 -7.31
C ASP A 23 4.79 7.01 -6.80
N ASN A 24 5.63 8.02 -6.51
CA ASN A 24 6.97 7.80 -5.98
C ASN A 24 6.92 7.20 -4.57
N ASN A 25 6.06 7.70 -3.68
CA ASN A 25 5.91 7.09 -2.34
C ASN A 25 5.46 5.62 -2.40
N LEU A 26 4.55 5.28 -3.32
CA LEU A 26 4.11 3.90 -3.50
C LEU A 26 5.24 3.02 -4.03
N CYS A 27 5.95 3.48 -5.07
CA CYS A 27 7.09 2.78 -5.65
C CYS A 27 8.22 2.60 -4.64
N GLU A 28 8.61 3.65 -3.92
CA GLU A 28 9.64 3.60 -2.86
C GLU A 28 9.25 2.63 -1.75
N SER A 29 8.01 2.71 -1.25
CA SER A 29 7.52 1.82 -0.19
C SER A 29 7.50 0.36 -0.62
N PHE A 30 7.04 0.09 -1.85
CA PHE A 30 7.01 -1.26 -2.40
C PHE A 30 8.43 -1.80 -2.62
N ASN A 31 9.31 -1.01 -3.24
CA ASN A 31 10.69 -1.39 -3.48
C ASN A 31 11.39 -1.74 -2.17
N ASN A 32 11.28 -0.89 -1.15
CA ASN A 32 11.83 -1.15 0.18
C ASN A 32 11.24 -2.41 0.83
N ALA A 33 9.93 -2.65 0.64
CA ALA A 33 9.29 -3.83 1.20
C ALA A 33 9.80 -5.15 0.61
N ILE A 34 10.35 -5.15 -0.61
CA ILE A 34 10.76 -6.36 -1.32
C ILE A 34 12.28 -6.53 -1.46
N ILE A 35 13.11 -5.58 -0.99
CA ILE A 35 14.59 -5.62 -1.09
C ILE A 35 15.12 -7.01 -0.70
N GLU A 36 14.78 -7.49 0.50
CA GLU A 36 15.27 -8.78 1.00
C GLU A 36 14.75 -9.97 0.17
N SER A 37 13.49 -9.92 -0.27
CA SER A 37 12.89 -11.00 -1.05
C SER A 37 13.47 -11.15 -2.46
N ARG A 38 14.06 -10.08 -3.02
CA ARG A 38 14.65 -10.07 -4.38
C ARG A 38 15.89 -10.96 -4.51
N PHE A 39 16.52 -11.33 -3.40
CA PHE A 39 17.68 -12.21 -3.40
C PHE A 39 17.31 -13.70 -3.44
N TYR A 40 16.01 -14.04 -3.48
CA TYR A 40 15.52 -15.42 -3.50
C TYR A 40 14.97 -15.80 -4.88
N PRO A 41 14.91 -17.10 -5.20
CA PRO A 41 14.23 -17.58 -6.41
C PRO A 41 12.78 -17.08 -6.49
N ILE A 42 12.26 -16.91 -7.71
CA ILE A 42 10.95 -16.28 -7.96
C ILE A 42 9.81 -16.86 -7.10
N ILE A 43 9.77 -18.18 -6.92
CA ILE A 43 8.74 -18.84 -6.10
C ILE A 43 8.85 -18.40 -4.63
N SER A 44 10.06 -18.44 -4.08
CA SER A 44 10.35 -18.02 -2.70
C SER A 44 10.12 -16.53 -2.50
N GLN A 45 10.52 -15.69 -3.47
CA GLN A 45 10.25 -14.25 -3.46
C GLN A 45 8.76 -13.96 -3.38
N GLN A 46 7.95 -14.60 -4.23
CA GLN A 46 6.49 -14.40 -4.25
C GLN A 46 5.85 -14.85 -2.93
N GLU A 47 6.31 -15.96 -2.35
CA GLU A 47 5.79 -16.44 -1.07
C GLU A 47 6.13 -15.47 0.08
N MET A 48 7.34 -14.89 0.09
CA MET A 48 7.71 -13.86 1.06
C MET A 48 6.84 -12.60 0.95
N ILE A 49 6.61 -12.12 -0.28
CA ILE A 49 5.73 -10.98 -0.54
C ILE A 49 4.31 -11.29 -0.06
N ARG A 50 3.77 -12.45 -0.41
CA ARG A 50 2.42 -12.89 0.01
C ARG A 50 2.27 -12.90 1.52
N LYS A 51 3.20 -13.51 2.25
CA LYS A 51 3.20 -13.53 3.72
C LYS A 51 3.21 -12.13 4.32
N LYS A 52 4.06 -11.23 3.79
CA LYS A 52 4.18 -9.85 4.25
C LYS A 52 2.88 -9.05 4.03
N VAL A 53 2.26 -9.20 2.86
CA VAL A 53 0.96 -8.58 2.54
C VAL A 53 -0.13 -9.10 3.47
N TYR A 54 -0.20 -10.42 3.66
CA TYR A 54 -1.23 -11.04 4.50
C TYR A 54 -1.12 -10.56 5.95
N ALA A 55 0.09 -10.57 6.53
CA ALA A 55 0.33 -10.06 7.89
C ALA A 55 -0.10 -8.60 8.04
N ARG A 56 0.22 -7.75 7.06
CA ARG A 56 -0.17 -6.33 7.07
C ARG A 56 -1.69 -6.14 6.99
N ILE A 57 -2.39 -6.91 6.15
CA ILE A 57 -3.85 -6.85 6.07
C ILE A 57 -4.48 -7.29 7.39
N GLN A 58 -3.99 -8.36 8.01
CA GLN A 58 -4.51 -8.82 9.31
C GLN A 58 -4.27 -7.78 10.41
N GLU A 59 -3.08 -7.15 10.43
CA GLU A 59 -2.79 -6.06 11.34
C GLU A 59 -3.75 -4.88 11.17
N GLN A 60 -4.01 -4.45 9.92
CA GLN A 60 -4.95 -3.37 9.64
C GLN A 60 -6.38 -3.72 10.05
N ARG A 61 -6.83 -4.95 9.76
CA ARG A 61 -8.15 -5.43 10.21
C ARG A 61 -8.27 -5.41 11.73
N ARG A 62 -7.22 -5.86 12.45
CA ARG A 62 -7.18 -5.83 13.91
C ARG A 62 -7.21 -4.39 14.44
N LYS A 63 -6.46 -3.47 13.84
CA LYS A 63 -6.48 -2.05 14.19
C LYS A 63 -7.84 -1.41 13.98
N ILE A 64 -8.55 -1.75 12.90
CA ILE A 64 -9.91 -1.26 12.65
C ILE A 64 -10.88 -1.82 13.71
N MET A 65 -10.77 -3.11 14.05
CA MET A 65 -11.61 -3.77 15.05
C MET A 65 -11.37 -3.25 16.48
N ILE A 66 -10.11 -2.94 16.82
CA ILE A 66 -9.73 -2.42 18.16
C ILE A 66 -9.86 -0.89 18.23
N GLY A 67 -9.77 -0.19 17.09
CA GLY A 67 -9.55 1.26 16.99
C GLY A 67 -10.74 2.07 16.49
N GLY A 68 -11.99 1.65 16.76
CA GLY A 68 -13.19 2.45 16.51
C GLY A 68 -13.17 3.85 17.15
N GLU A 69 -12.23 4.14 18.04
CA GLU A 69 -11.96 5.48 18.58
C GLU A 69 -10.46 5.76 18.61
N LYS A 70 -9.88 6.45 17.61
CA LYS A 70 -8.92 7.56 17.81
C LYS A 70 -8.92 8.48 16.59
N LYS A 71 -9.36 9.71 16.86
CA LYS A 71 -9.49 10.91 16.02
C LYS A 71 -8.30 11.19 15.10
N GLY A 72 -8.59 11.85 13.98
CA GLY A 72 -7.63 12.38 13.04
C GLY A 72 -6.52 13.18 13.71
N LYS A 73 -5.28 12.92 13.29
CA LYS A 73 -4.14 13.77 13.60
C LYS A 73 -3.99 14.76 12.46
N LEU A 74 -4.15 16.05 12.77
CA LEU A 74 -3.79 17.14 11.86
C LEU A 74 -2.34 16.98 11.37
N PRO A 75 -2.02 17.41 10.14
CA PRO A 75 -0.65 17.40 9.66
C PRO A 75 0.18 18.36 10.52
N LYS A 76 1.35 17.90 10.97
CA LYS A 76 2.37 18.77 11.57
C LYS A 76 2.82 19.77 10.51
N GLU A 77 2.70 21.06 10.82
CA GLU A 77 3.34 22.14 10.07
C GLU A 77 4.84 21.83 9.94
N ARG A 78 5.33 21.84 8.70
CA ARG A 78 6.76 21.87 8.40
C ARG A 78 7.15 23.34 8.34
N ASN A 79 8.19 23.68 9.10
CA ASN A 79 8.86 24.98 9.15
C ASN A 79 9.07 25.62 7.78
#